data_AF-A0A267M8E1-F1
#
_entry.id   AF-A0A267M8E1-F1
#
_cell.length_a   1.000
_cell.length_b   1.000
_cell.length_c   1.000
_cell.angle_alpha   90.00
_cell.angle_beta   90.00
_cell.angle_gamma   90.00
#
_symmetry.space_group_name_H-M   'P 1'
#
loop_
_entity.id
_entity.type
_entity.pdbx_description
1 polymer ?
#
loop_
_entity_poly.entity_id
_entity_poly.type
_entity_poly.pdbx_seq_one_letter_code
_entity_poly.pdbx_strand_id
1 'polypeptide(L)'
;MFILNGQRIMKSGDQIGGRNYLLNSADFTKNWSIVPASSVSDQTYLNGKIINLANDGDAQHGVQSLVTNISDDVKEMTWSCFARADNNGDTLHTELWGGKHKYNQPLTTDWHRYTFSDILDKENRNIYFWGNPENKGIIQIALPKAESGLIATDWTPAPEDFLTN
;
A
#
# COMPACT_ATOMS: atom_id res chain seq x y z
N MET A 1 0.17 -21.83 -21.08
CA MET A 1 1.54 -22.15 -20.62
C MET A 1 2.08 -23.23 -21.55
N PHE A 2 3.21 -23.00 -22.21
CA PHE A 2 3.86 -24.04 -23.02
C PHE A 2 5.35 -24.05 -22.66
N ILE A 3 5.90 -25.25 -22.45
CA ILE A 3 7.30 -25.48 -22.11
C ILE A 3 8.00 -25.98 -23.38
N LEU A 4 9.10 -25.35 -23.75
CA LEU A 4 10.08 -25.92 -24.69
C LEU A 4 11.49 -25.76 -24.09
N ASN A 5 12.24 -26.86 -24.02
CA ASN A 5 13.70 -26.92 -23.82
C ASN A 5 14.31 -26.32 -22.54
N GLY A 6 13.61 -26.38 -21.41
CA GLY A 6 14.28 -26.29 -20.09
C GLY A 6 14.99 -24.96 -19.75
N GLN A 7 14.85 -23.94 -20.60
CA GLN A 7 15.23 -22.56 -20.29
C GLN A 7 13.96 -21.71 -20.19
N ARG A 8 13.82 -21.02 -19.05
CA ARG A 8 12.71 -20.10 -18.78
C ARG A 8 12.89 -18.86 -19.66
N ILE A 9 12.34 -18.88 -20.87
CA ILE A 9 12.28 -17.70 -21.73
C ILE A 9 11.04 -16.92 -21.33
N MET A 10 11.27 -15.83 -20.59
CA MET A 10 10.26 -14.82 -20.26
C MET A 10 9.66 -14.28 -21.56
N LYS A 11 8.32 -14.23 -21.66
CA LYS A 11 7.67 -13.65 -22.85
C LYS A 11 8.05 -12.18 -22.90
N SER A 12 8.38 -11.70 -24.10
CA SER A 12 8.54 -10.27 -24.38
C SER A 12 7.23 -9.55 -23.99
N GLY A 13 7.22 -8.92 -22.82
CA GLY A 13 6.02 -8.41 -22.16
C GLY A 13 5.99 -8.62 -20.64
N ASP A 14 6.90 -9.40 -20.07
CA ASP A 14 7.04 -9.53 -18.61
C ASP A 14 7.47 -8.17 -18.03
N GLN A 15 6.49 -7.43 -17.50
CA GLN A 15 6.69 -6.19 -16.77
C GLN A 15 7.69 -6.47 -15.64
N ILE A 16 8.86 -5.83 -15.67
CA ILE A 16 9.76 -5.80 -14.53
C ILE A 16 9.03 -4.99 -13.44
N GLY A 17 8.42 -5.69 -12.47
CA GLY A 17 7.59 -5.12 -11.41
C GLY A 17 6.10 -5.03 -11.78
N GLY A 18 5.22 -5.45 -10.87
CA GLY A 18 3.77 -5.38 -11.04
C GLY A 18 3.28 -3.92 -11.14
N ARG A 19 2.17 -3.70 -11.85
CA ARG A 19 1.50 -2.38 -11.93
C ARG A 19 1.04 -1.94 -10.54
N ASN A 20 1.38 -0.72 -10.15
CA ASN A 20 0.81 -0.09 -8.98
C ASN A 20 -0.55 0.56 -9.33
N TYR A 21 -1.61 0.15 -8.63
CA TYR A 21 -2.97 0.68 -8.81
C TYR A 21 -3.30 1.88 -7.90
N LEU A 22 -2.35 2.30 -7.06
CA LEU A 22 -2.48 3.46 -6.17
C LEU A 22 -1.79 4.68 -6.80
N LEU A 23 -2.61 5.62 -7.28
CA LEU A 23 -2.15 6.86 -7.90
C LEU A 23 -1.44 7.76 -6.88
N ASN A 24 -0.37 8.42 -7.32
CA ASN A 24 0.44 9.34 -6.53
C ASN A 24 0.88 8.75 -5.18
N SER A 25 1.13 7.45 -5.13
CA SER A 25 1.53 6.77 -3.87
C SER A 25 2.92 7.17 -3.34
N ALA A 26 3.70 7.96 -4.09
CA ALA A 26 4.88 8.64 -3.58
C ALA A 26 4.58 10.00 -2.91
N ASP A 27 3.39 10.56 -3.13
CA ASP A 27 2.98 11.88 -2.68
C ASP A 27 1.54 11.86 -2.20
N PHE A 28 1.35 11.57 -0.90
CA PHE A 28 0.06 11.55 -0.21
C PHE A 28 -0.73 12.87 -0.30
N THR A 29 -0.18 13.96 -0.83
CA THR A 29 -0.94 15.22 -1.00
C THR A 29 -1.85 15.23 -2.23
N LYS A 30 -1.83 14.17 -3.05
CA LYS A 30 -2.60 14.07 -4.30
C LYS A 30 -3.36 12.74 -4.36
N ASN A 31 -4.67 12.74 -4.56
CA ASN A 31 -5.50 11.51 -4.66
C ASN A 31 -5.52 10.61 -3.40
N TRP A 32 -5.10 11.13 -2.26
CA TRP A 32 -5.23 10.48 -0.96
C TRP A 32 -6.09 11.33 -0.04
N SER A 33 -6.96 10.67 0.71
CA SER A 33 -7.68 11.31 1.81
C SER A 33 -6.88 11.10 3.09
N ILE A 34 -6.48 12.20 3.72
CA ILE A 34 -5.73 12.22 4.97
C ILE A 34 -6.62 12.86 6.02
N VAL A 35 -6.84 12.18 7.13
CA VAL A 35 -7.59 12.80 8.23
C VAL A 35 -6.76 13.82 9.00
N PRO A 36 -7.37 14.79 9.69
CA PRO A 36 -6.65 15.90 10.32
C PRO A 36 -5.59 15.50 11.36
N ALA A 37 -5.70 14.31 11.97
CA ALA A 37 -4.73 13.82 12.95
C ALA A 37 -3.52 13.11 12.32
N SER A 38 -3.61 12.72 11.04
CA SER A 38 -2.48 12.21 10.26
C SER A 38 -1.82 13.38 9.52
N SER A 39 -0.51 13.31 9.31
CA SER A 39 0.25 14.42 8.69
C SER A 39 1.37 13.93 7.79
N VAL A 40 1.57 14.65 6.68
CA VAL A 40 2.72 14.45 5.82
C VAL A 40 3.96 15.01 6.52
N SER A 41 5.01 14.20 6.62
CA SER A 41 6.29 14.60 7.21
C SER A 41 7.07 15.49 6.24
N ASP A 42 7.91 16.38 6.79
CA ASP A 42 8.92 17.12 6.03
C ASP A 42 10.09 16.23 5.57
N GLN A 43 10.17 14.99 6.09
CA GLN A 43 11.15 13.99 5.70
C GLN A 43 10.63 13.06 4.61
N THR A 44 11.55 12.44 3.89
CA THR A 44 11.27 11.45 2.86
C THR A 44 11.93 10.12 3.17
N TYR A 45 11.33 9.03 2.69
CA TYR A 45 11.94 7.70 2.68
C TYR A 45 12.02 7.18 1.24
N LEU A 46 13.23 6.85 0.78
CA LEU A 46 13.49 6.44 -0.62
C LEU A 46 12.88 7.41 -1.65
N ASN A 47 13.00 8.72 -1.39
CA ASN A 47 12.40 9.82 -2.17
C ASN A 47 10.85 9.87 -2.20
N GLY A 48 10.16 8.98 -1.48
CA GLY A 48 8.72 9.09 -1.23
C GLY A 48 8.43 9.95 0.00
N LYS A 49 7.33 10.69 -0.02
CA LYS A 49 6.85 11.38 1.19
C LYS A 49 6.50 10.35 2.26
N ILE A 50 6.78 10.69 3.51
CA ILE A 50 6.36 9.90 4.67
C ILE A 50 5.05 10.47 5.17
N ILE A 51 4.12 9.60 5.58
CA ILE A 51 2.95 9.99 6.35
C ILE A 51 3.01 9.43 7.76
N ASN A 52 2.83 10.32 8.73
CA ASN A 52 2.64 10.00 10.14
C ASN A 52 1.15 9.68 10.33
N LEU A 53 0.85 8.44 10.74
CA LEU A 53 -0.54 8.02 10.91
C LEU A 53 -1.02 8.31 12.33
N ALA A 54 -2.30 8.69 12.43
CA ALA A 54 -3.00 8.81 13.70
C ALA A 54 -3.23 7.43 14.34
N ASN A 55 -3.21 7.38 15.67
CA ASN A 55 -3.50 6.21 16.49
C ASN A 55 -4.93 6.30 17.07
N ASP A 56 -5.94 6.43 16.24
CA ASP A 56 -7.33 6.67 16.69
C ASP A 56 -8.22 5.42 16.64
N GLY A 57 -7.76 4.35 16.00
CA GLY A 57 -8.49 3.08 15.93
C GLY A 57 -9.78 3.10 15.12
N ASP A 58 -10.03 4.13 14.31
CA ASP A 58 -11.24 4.27 13.50
C ASP A 58 -10.91 4.19 12.01
N ALA A 59 -11.60 3.30 11.28
CA ALA A 59 -11.45 3.09 9.84
C ALA A 59 -11.80 4.35 9.01
N GLN A 60 -12.56 5.30 9.57
CA GLN A 60 -12.81 6.60 8.93
C GLN A 60 -11.64 7.60 9.13
N HIS A 61 -10.60 7.24 9.89
CA HIS A 61 -9.62 8.17 10.45
C HIS A 61 -8.14 7.83 10.13
N GLY A 62 -7.92 7.18 9.00
CA GLY A 62 -6.58 6.90 8.50
C GLY A 62 -6.11 7.77 7.33
N VAL A 63 -5.25 7.14 6.54
CA VAL A 63 -4.88 7.56 5.19
C VAL A 63 -5.47 6.53 4.24
N GLN A 64 -6.20 6.99 3.23
CA GLN A 64 -6.88 6.10 2.29
C GLN A 64 -6.77 6.59 0.85
N SER A 65 -6.85 5.64 -0.09
CA SER A 65 -6.96 5.92 -1.51
C SER A 65 -7.76 4.83 -2.21
N LEU A 66 -8.19 5.14 -3.43
CA LEU A 66 -8.91 4.21 -4.28
C LEU A 66 -7.91 3.39 -5.11
N VAL A 67 -8.11 2.07 -5.16
CA VAL A 67 -7.50 1.21 -6.18
C VAL A 67 -8.17 1.50 -7.53
N THR A 68 -7.40 2.01 -8.48
CA THR A 68 -7.91 2.47 -9.79
C THR A 68 -7.51 1.51 -10.92
N ASN A 69 -8.13 1.66 -12.11
CA ASN A 69 -7.72 0.99 -13.36
C ASN A 69 -7.54 -0.54 -13.29
N ILE A 70 -8.34 -1.18 -12.44
CA ILE A 70 -8.37 -2.64 -12.27
C ILE A 70 -9.33 -3.29 -13.27
N SER A 71 -8.90 -4.39 -13.89
CA SER A 71 -9.70 -5.15 -14.85
C SER A 71 -10.62 -6.17 -14.17
N ASP A 72 -11.69 -6.55 -14.89
CA ASP A 72 -12.72 -7.46 -14.37
C ASP A 72 -12.27 -8.91 -14.18
N ASP A 73 -11.08 -9.29 -14.62
CA ASP A 73 -10.50 -10.61 -14.39
C ASP A 73 -9.65 -10.70 -13.12
N VAL A 74 -9.32 -9.56 -12.48
CA VAL A 74 -8.58 -9.57 -11.21
C VAL A 74 -9.48 -10.03 -10.08
N LYS A 75 -9.04 -11.05 -9.35
CA LYS A 75 -9.74 -11.66 -8.21
C LYS A 75 -8.99 -11.56 -6.89
N GLU A 76 -7.69 -11.27 -6.95
CA GLU A 76 -6.78 -11.25 -5.82
C GLU A 76 -5.90 -10.01 -5.94
N MET A 77 -5.57 -9.43 -4.81
CA MET A 77 -4.80 -8.21 -4.69
C MET A 77 -3.75 -8.39 -3.60
N THR A 78 -2.56 -7.87 -3.86
CA THR A 78 -1.52 -7.69 -2.87
C THR A 78 -1.27 -6.21 -2.69
N TRP A 79 -1.12 -5.77 -1.46
CA TRP A 79 -0.64 -4.43 -1.16
C TRP A 79 0.56 -4.46 -0.23
N SER A 80 1.38 -3.43 -0.33
CA SER A 80 2.57 -3.28 0.47
C SER A 80 2.84 -1.82 0.76
N CYS A 81 3.61 -1.57 1.81
CA CYS A 81 4.20 -0.27 2.10
C CYS A 81 5.52 -0.47 2.84
N PHE A 82 6.38 0.54 2.81
CA PHE A 82 7.42 0.63 3.82
C PHE A 82 6.80 1.24 5.08
N ALA A 83 7.11 0.67 6.24
CA ALA A 83 6.61 1.17 7.51
C ALA A 83 7.66 1.04 8.62
N ARG A 84 7.53 1.91 9.61
CA ARG A 84 8.21 1.82 10.91
C ARG A 84 7.37 2.47 12.01
N ALA A 85 7.76 2.28 13.26
CA ALA A 85 7.14 2.94 14.40
C ALA A 85 8.18 3.54 15.35
N ASP A 86 7.76 4.51 16.16
CA ASP A 86 8.60 5.05 17.24
C ASP A 86 8.89 4.01 18.33
N ASN A 87 7.97 3.07 18.56
CA ASN A 87 8.14 1.97 19.51
C ASN A 87 8.00 0.61 18.82
N ASN A 88 8.89 -0.33 19.14
CA ASN A 88 8.73 -1.71 18.70
C ASN A 88 7.39 -2.28 19.20
N GLY A 89 6.62 -2.86 18.27
CA GLY A 89 5.33 -3.47 18.56
C GLY A 89 4.14 -2.53 18.47
N ASP A 90 4.33 -1.22 18.23
CA ASP A 90 3.24 -0.38 17.72
C ASP A 90 2.78 -0.96 16.38
N THR A 91 1.47 -0.93 16.11
CA THR A 91 0.83 -1.72 15.07
C THR A 91 0.25 -0.84 13.96
N LEU A 92 0.56 -1.20 12.72
CA LEU A 92 -0.12 -0.71 11.53
C LEU A 92 -1.41 -1.51 11.35
N HIS A 93 -2.54 -0.80 11.35
CA HIS A 93 -3.78 -1.32 10.81
C HIS A 93 -3.83 -1.07 9.32
N THR A 94 -4.13 -2.10 8.52
CA THR A 94 -4.42 -1.93 7.11
C THR A 94 -5.44 -2.93 6.63
N GLU A 95 -6.28 -2.50 5.70
CA GLU A 95 -7.32 -3.32 5.14
C GLU A 95 -7.72 -2.85 3.75
N LEU A 96 -8.28 -3.78 3.00
CA LEU A 96 -9.09 -3.50 1.83
C LEU A 96 -10.55 -3.45 2.28
N TRP A 97 -11.30 -2.46 1.79
CA TRP A 97 -12.77 -2.41 1.86
C TRP A 97 -13.43 -2.21 3.23
N GLY A 98 -12.77 -1.55 4.18
CA GLY A 98 -13.48 -1.02 5.35
C GLY A 98 -13.98 -2.09 6.35
N GLY A 99 -13.25 -3.19 6.55
CA GLY A 99 -13.49 -4.11 7.66
C GLY A 99 -13.45 -5.61 7.33
N LYS A 100 -13.48 -5.97 6.04
CA LYS A 100 -13.49 -7.37 5.61
C LYS A 100 -12.07 -7.78 5.22
N HIS A 101 -11.40 -8.41 6.18
CA HIS A 101 -10.00 -8.86 6.11
C HIS A 101 -8.95 -7.77 6.41
N LYS A 102 -8.90 -7.43 7.70
CA LYS A 102 -7.97 -6.47 8.27
C LYS A 102 -6.71 -7.11 8.83
N TYR A 103 -5.61 -6.37 8.74
CA TYR A 103 -4.31 -6.75 9.28
C TYR A 103 -3.89 -5.75 10.35
N ASN A 104 -3.51 -6.27 11.51
CA ASN A 104 -2.82 -5.53 12.57
C ASN A 104 -1.36 -6.00 12.59
N GLN A 105 -0.49 -5.27 11.91
CA GLN A 105 0.91 -5.63 11.72
C GLN A 105 1.79 -4.94 12.77
N PRO A 106 2.41 -5.68 13.71
CA PRO A 106 3.44 -5.11 14.58
C PRO A 106 4.62 -4.59 13.76
N LEU A 107 5.04 -3.37 14.05
CA LEU A 107 6.16 -2.71 13.39
C LEU A 107 7.42 -2.74 14.25
N THR A 108 8.55 -2.52 13.60
CA THR A 108 9.84 -2.24 14.22
C THR A 108 10.17 -0.75 14.17
N THR A 109 11.22 -0.37 14.87
CA THR A 109 11.81 0.98 14.82
C THR A 109 12.60 1.25 13.54
N ASP A 110 13.04 0.21 12.85
CA ASP A 110 13.64 0.26 11.52
C ASP A 110 12.57 0.18 10.42
N TRP A 111 12.87 0.80 9.28
CA TRP A 111 12.03 0.70 8.08
C TRP A 111 12.09 -0.71 7.47
N HIS A 112 10.93 -1.32 7.31
CA HIS A 112 10.76 -2.58 6.59
C HIS A 112 9.61 -2.48 5.59
N ARG A 113 9.68 -3.29 4.52
CA ARG A 113 8.53 -3.50 3.64
C ARG A 113 7.62 -4.54 4.27
N TYR A 114 6.36 -4.19 4.45
CA TYR A 114 5.30 -5.10 4.87
C TYR A 114 4.36 -5.35 3.70
N THR A 115 3.86 -6.58 3.61
CA THR A 115 3.06 -7.06 2.48
C THR A 115 1.84 -7.82 3.00
N PHE A 116 0.71 -7.59 2.37
CA PHE A 116 -0.59 -8.14 2.71
C PHE A 116 -1.29 -8.54 1.40
N SER A 117 -2.10 -9.59 1.44
CA SER A 117 -2.80 -10.05 0.25
C SER A 117 -4.19 -10.53 0.62
N ASP A 118 -5.15 -10.32 -0.28
CA ASP A 118 -6.51 -10.81 -0.11
C ASP A 118 -7.18 -11.04 -1.47
N ILE A 119 -8.43 -11.51 -1.43
CA ILE A 119 -9.35 -11.48 -2.56
C ILE A 119 -9.55 -10.01 -2.98
N LEU A 120 -10.16 -9.74 -4.14
CA LEU A 120 -10.61 -8.41 -4.54
C LEU A 120 -12.15 -8.33 -4.53
N ASP A 121 -12.72 -7.47 -3.70
CA ASP A 121 -14.05 -6.91 -3.85
C ASP A 121 -13.94 -5.73 -4.82
N LYS A 122 -14.82 -5.71 -5.81
CA LYS A 122 -14.84 -4.68 -6.85
C LYS A 122 -15.84 -3.57 -6.56
N GLU A 123 -16.79 -3.82 -5.66
CA GLU A 123 -17.79 -2.85 -5.24
C GLU A 123 -17.19 -1.83 -4.27
N ASN A 124 -16.26 -2.28 -3.42
CA ASN A 124 -15.46 -1.43 -2.54
C ASN A 124 -14.00 -1.56 -2.94
N ARG A 125 -13.32 -0.47 -3.25
CA ARG A 125 -11.92 -0.51 -3.75
C ARG A 125 -10.97 0.40 -2.97
N ASN A 126 -11.41 0.89 -1.82
CA ASN A 126 -10.54 1.68 -0.97
C ASN A 126 -9.57 0.78 -0.23
N ILE A 127 -8.33 1.27 -0.14
CA ILE A 127 -7.31 0.76 0.75
C ILE A 127 -7.14 1.75 1.91
N TYR A 128 -6.94 1.23 3.11
CA TYR A 128 -6.85 2.03 4.32
C TYR A 128 -5.59 1.70 5.12
N PHE A 129 -5.05 2.74 5.78
CA PHE A 129 -3.91 2.64 6.69
C PHE A 129 -4.14 3.55 7.90
N TRP A 130 -4.02 3.03 9.13
CA TRP A 130 -4.05 3.83 10.35
C TRP A 130 -3.30 3.12 11.49
N GLY A 131 -3.06 3.82 12.59
CA GLY A 131 -2.50 3.23 13.81
C GLY A 131 -3.58 2.77 14.77
N ASN A 132 -3.37 1.63 15.43
CA ASN A 132 -4.27 1.19 16.49
C ASN A 132 -4.21 2.12 17.71
N PRO A 133 -5.30 2.24 18.47
CA PRO A 133 -5.41 3.20 19.57
C PRO A 133 -4.49 2.86 20.76
N GLU A 134 -4.01 1.62 20.85
CA GLU A 134 -3.07 1.18 21.88
C GLU A 134 -1.61 1.52 21.57
N ASN A 135 -1.31 2.04 20.37
CA ASN A 135 0.04 2.44 19.97
C ASN A 135 0.58 3.55 20.88
N LYS A 136 1.86 3.46 21.23
CA LYS A 136 2.52 4.36 22.18
C LYS A 136 3.18 5.56 21.52
N GLY A 137 3.51 5.46 20.23
CA GLY A 137 4.16 6.52 19.46
C GLY A 137 3.64 6.58 18.02
N ILE A 138 4.28 7.41 17.21
CA ILE A 138 3.86 7.61 15.82
C ILE A 138 4.27 6.40 15.00
N ILE A 139 3.35 5.90 14.19
CA ILE A 139 3.69 4.98 13.10
C ILE A 139 3.79 5.76 11.78
N GLN A 140 4.71 5.34 10.94
CA GLN A 140 5.05 6.04 9.71
C GLN A 140 4.99 5.06 8.55
N ILE A 141 4.39 5.47 7.43
CA ILE A 141 4.42 4.68 6.20
C ILE A 141 4.93 5.53 5.02
N ALA A 142 5.47 4.85 4.01
CA ALA A 142 5.90 5.44 2.76
C ALA A 142 5.70 4.46 1.60
N LEU A 143 5.51 5.01 0.40
CA LEU A 143 5.46 4.27 -0.86
C LEU A 143 4.48 3.06 -0.82
N PRO A 144 3.18 3.27 -0.51
CA PRO A 144 2.20 2.20 -0.65
C PRO A 144 2.07 1.76 -2.11
N LYS A 145 1.81 0.47 -2.33
CA LYS A 145 1.53 -0.11 -3.65
C LYS A 145 0.43 -1.15 -3.52
N ALA A 146 -0.48 -1.18 -4.48
CA ALA A 146 -1.42 -2.28 -4.67
C ALA A 146 -1.21 -2.87 -6.07
N GLU A 147 -1.14 -4.19 -6.17
CA GLU A 147 -0.87 -4.94 -7.41
C GLU A 147 -1.67 -6.24 -7.47
N SER A 148 -2.00 -6.69 -8.67
CA SER A 148 -2.85 -7.86 -8.87
C SER A 148 -2.12 -9.16 -8.54
N GLY A 149 -2.85 -10.13 -7.99
CA GLY A 149 -2.32 -11.41 -7.55
C GLY A 149 -1.81 -11.38 -6.11
N LEU A 150 -1.14 -12.47 -5.70
CA LEU A 150 -0.72 -12.75 -4.31
C LEU A 150 0.78 -12.51 -4.04
N ILE A 151 1.52 -11.97 -5.02
CA ILE A 151 2.98 -11.80 -4.92
C ILE A 151 3.30 -10.33 -5.07
N ALA A 152 3.84 -9.73 -4.01
CA ALA A 152 4.34 -8.36 -4.06
C ALA A 152 5.62 -8.26 -4.88
N THR A 153 5.75 -7.14 -5.58
CA THR A 153 6.98 -6.73 -6.26
C THR A 153 7.49 -5.43 -5.66
N ASP A 154 8.67 -4.98 -6.12
CA ASP A 154 9.22 -3.71 -5.65
C ASP A 154 8.33 -2.54 -6.02
N TRP A 155 8.37 -1.51 -5.17
CA TRP A 155 7.55 -0.34 -5.38
C TRP A 155 7.93 0.36 -6.70
N THR A 156 6.91 0.74 -7.45
CA THR A 156 7.00 1.65 -8.59
C THR A 156 5.84 2.65 -8.51
N PRO A 157 5.95 3.85 -9.08
CA PRO A 157 4.81 4.73 -9.28
C PRO A 157 3.70 4.03 -10.08
N ALA A 158 2.48 4.53 -10.00
CA ALA A 158 1.44 4.09 -10.92
C ALA A 158 1.82 4.57 -12.34
N PRO A 159 1.64 3.76 -13.40
CA PRO A 159 1.91 4.21 -14.77
C PRO A 159 1.19 5.52 -15.15
N GLU A 160 0.02 5.74 -14.57
CA GLU A 160 -0.82 6.92 -14.76
C GLU A 160 -0.26 8.19 -14.11
N ASP A 161 0.67 8.08 -13.16
CA ASP A 161 1.33 9.24 -12.57
C ASP A 161 2.20 9.99 -13.60
N PHE A 162 2.53 9.34 -14.73
CA PHE A 162 3.27 9.93 -15.85
C PHE A 162 2.35 10.44 -16.98
N LEU A 163 1.04 10.18 -16.88
CA LEU A 163 0.06 10.64 -17.85
C LEU A 163 -0.41 12.03 -17.42
N THR A 164 0.36 13.07 -17.78
CA THR A 164 -0.07 14.46 -17.61
C THR A 164 -1.23 14.76 -18.56
N ASN A 165 -2.32 15.32 -18.05
CA ASN A 165 -3.31 16.07 -18.85
C ASN A 165 -2.77 17.47 -19.16
#